data_AF-A0A1R1YPJ7-F1
#
_entry.id   AF-A0A1R1YPJ7-F1
#
_cell.length_a   1.000
_cell.length_b   1.000
_cell.length_c   1.000
_cell.angle_alpha   90.00
_cell.angle_beta   90.00
_cell.angle_gamma   90.00
#
_symmetry.space_group_name_H-M   'P 1'
#
loop_
_entity.id
_entity.type
_entity.pdbx_description
1 polymer ?
#
loop_
_entity_poly.entity_id
_entity_poly.type
_entity_poly.pdbx_seq_one_letter_code
_entity_poly.pdbx_strand_id
1 'polypeptide(L)'
;MIGNAKKLVESAKFITFDAIDTLYRPRTSIGYSYLSFLEKNNLNTNNVTEQQMQKGFLKAFKDNDAKMPSYGLNQGITDYEWWRNVIKDSYTYSGVDANGNNCLAYNIFNIV
;
A
#
# COMPACT_ATOMS: atom_id res chain seq x y z
N MET A 1 25.93 -13.20 25.95
CA MET A 1 25.62 -12.40 24.73
C MET A 1 24.97 -11.04 25.01
N ILE A 2 24.25 -10.84 26.12
CA ILE A 2 23.50 -9.60 26.42
C ILE A 2 24.39 -8.36 26.68
N GLY A 3 25.57 -8.54 27.28
CA GLY A 3 26.47 -7.42 27.63
C GLY A 3 27.07 -6.67 26.44
N ASN A 4 27.12 -7.29 25.26
CA ASN A 4 27.73 -6.68 24.07
C ASN A 4 26.77 -5.72 23.35
N ALA A 5 25.47 -6.06 23.30
CA ALA A 5 24.45 -5.22 22.68
C ALA A 5 24.26 -3.88 23.44
N LYS A 6 24.25 -3.93 24.78
CA LYS A 6 24.11 -2.73 25.61
C LYS A 6 25.26 -1.74 25.38
N LYS A 7 26.50 -2.24 25.37
CA LYS A 7 27.70 -1.44 25.11
C LYS A 7 27.73 -0.84 23.69
N LEU A 8 27.16 -1.56 22.72
CA LEU A 8 27.04 -1.08 21.34
C LEU A 8 26.06 0.10 21.24
N VAL A 9 24.90 -0.01 21.89
CA VAL A 9 23.90 1.07 21.94
C VAL A 9 24.42 2.28 22.71
N GLU A 10 25.10 2.08 23.85
CA GLU A 10 25.69 3.16 24.66
C GLU A 10 26.80 3.92 23.93
N SER A 11 27.48 3.29 22.98
CA SER A 11 28.54 3.92 22.18
C SER A 11 28.05 4.49 20.84
N ALA A 12 26.81 4.22 20.45
CA ALA A 12 26.22 4.71 19.22
C ALA A 12 26.07 6.23 19.25
N LYS A 13 26.61 6.92 18.23
CA LYS A 13 26.46 8.37 18.05
C LYS A 13 25.23 8.74 17.23
N PHE A 14 24.69 7.78 16.49
CA PHE A 14 23.52 7.95 15.64
C PHE A 14 22.77 6.61 15.55
N ILE A 15 21.44 6.68 15.59
CA ILE A 15 20.56 5.52 15.50
C ILE A 15 19.51 5.84 14.44
N THR A 16 19.44 5.02 13.41
CA THR A 16 18.40 5.08 12.38
C THR A 16 17.33 4.05 12.69
N PHE A 17 16.07 4.47 12.59
CA PHE A 17 14.94 3.57 12.71
C PHE A 17 14.25 3.47 11.35
N ASP A 18 13.85 2.25 11.01
CA ASP A 18 12.75 2.09 10.07
C ASP A 18 11.46 2.65 10.70
N ALA A 19 10.50 3.06 9.90
CA ALA A 19 9.31 3.77 10.36
C ALA A 19 8.14 2.81 10.64
N ILE A 20 7.72 2.07 9.62
CA ILE A 20 6.53 1.21 9.69
C ILE A 20 6.86 -0.07 10.49
N ASP A 21 5.95 -0.49 11.35
CA ASP A 21 6.08 -1.62 12.29
C ASP A 21 7.25 -1.53 13.30
N THR A 22 8.04 -0.45 13.24
CA THR A 22 9.08 -0.11 14.22
C THR A 22 8.66 1.08 15.08
N LEU A 23 8.32 2.22 14.47
CA LEU A 23 7.89 3.44 15.16
C LEU A 23 6.37 3.60 15.18
N TYR A 24 5.69 3.24 14.08
CA TYR A 24 4.24 3.31 13.97
C TYR A 24 3.69 2.22 13.06
N ARG A 25 2.38 1.98 13.17
CA ARG A 25 1.66 1.05 12.29
C ARG A 25 0.29 1.63 11.90
N PRO A 26 -0.24 1.29 10.72
CA PRO A 26 -1.62 1.62 10.37
C PRO A 26 -2.61 1.11 11.43
N ARG A 27 -3.65 1.90 11.73
CA ARG A 27 -4.70 1.52 12.69
C ARG A 27 -5.64 0.45 12.13
N THR A 28 -5.78 0.41 10.82
CA THR A 28 -6.68 -0.47 10.08
C THR A 28 -5.90 -1.19 8.99
N SER A 29 -6.42 -2.33 8.53
CA SER A 29 -5.85 -3.02 7.39
C SER A 29 -5.98 -2.16 6.12
N ILE A 30 -5.14 -2.46 5.12
CA ILE A 30 -5.23 -1.81 3.81
C ILE A 30 -6.53 -2.23 3.12
N GLY A 31 -6.90 -3.52 3.24
CA GLY A 31 -8.17 -4.03 2.75
C GLY A 31 -9.37 -3.26 3.29
N TYR A 32 -9.40 -2.97 4.61
CA TYR A 32 -10.45 -2.19 5.23
C TYR A 32 -10.46 -0.77 4.67
N SER A 33 -9.30 -0.11 4.62
CA SER A 33 -9.19 1.29 4.19
C SER A 33 -9.69 1.49 2.74
N TYR A 34 -9.36 0.56 1.85
CA TYR A 34 -9.81 0.60 0.44
C TYR A 34 -11.29 0.22 0.30
N LEU A 35 -11.78 -0.74 1.08
CA LEU A 35 -13.19 -1.11 1.11
C LEU A 35 -14.06 0.03 1.64
N SER A 36 -13.69 0.62 2.79
CA SER A 36 -14.42 1.74 3.39
C SER A 36 -14.50 2.94 2.45
N PHE A 37 -13.47 3.17 1.63
CA PHE A 37 -13.54 4.18 0.58
C PHE A 37 -14.59 3.84 -0.48
N LEU A 38 -14.68 2.58 -0.94
CA LEU A 38 -15.74 2.17 -1.87
C LEU A 38 -17.13 2.34 -1.24
N GLU A 39 -17.30 1.88 0.00
CA GLU A 39 -18.58 1.92 0.72
C GLU A 39 -19.04 3.36 0.95
N LYS A 40 -18.15 4.25 1.41
CA LYS A 40 -18.45 5.67 1.64
C LYS A 40 -18.90 6.39 0.37
N ASN A 41 -18.43 5.93 -0.80
CA ASN A 41 -18.77 6.52 -2.09
C ASN A 41 -19.87 5.76 -2.85
N ASN A 42 -20.45 4.70 -2.27
CA ASN A 42 -21.42 3.80 -2.92
C ASN A 42 -20.88 3.12 -4.20
N LEU A 43 -19.60 2.75 -4.19
CA LEU A 43 -18.87 2.17 -5.33
C LEU A 43 -18.52 0.69 -5.13
N ASN A 44 -18.92 0.08 -4.02
CA ASN A 44 -18.79 -1.36 -3.81
C ASN A 44 -19.92 -2.15 -4.52
N THR A 45 -20.11 -1.93 -5.82
CA THR A 45 -21.24 -2.51 -6.58
C THR A 45 -21.18 -4.03 -6.69
N ASN A 46 -19.98 -4.60 -6.54
CA ASN A 46 -19.74 -6.04 -6.66
C ASN A 46 -19.69 -6.76 -5.31
N ASN A 47 -20.08 -6.09 -4.21
CA ASN A 47 -20.08 -6.64 -2.85
C ASN A 47 -18.75 -7.28 -2.45
N VAL A 48 -17.65 -6.61 -2.78
CA VAL A 48 -16.30 -7.06 -2.43
C VAL A 48 -16.11 -6.98 -0.93
N THR A 49 -15.49 -8.01 -0.37
CA THR A 49 -15.17 -8.13 1.05
C THR A 49 -13.80 -7.54 1.38
N GLU A 50 -13.56 -7.22 2.66
CA GLU A 50 -12.25 -6.75 3.14
C GLU A 50 -11.14 -7.76 2.79
N GLN A 51 -11.42 -9.07 2.92
CA GLN A 51 -10.45 -10.12 2.62
C GLN A 51 -10.08 -10.16 1.13
N GLN A 52 -11.05 -9.98 0.24
CA GLN A 52 -10.79 -9.87 -1.20
C GLN A 52 -9.99 -8.61 -1.51
N MET A 53 -10.29 -7.49 -0.83
CA MET A 53 -9.54 -6.25 -0.96
C MET A 53 -8.09 -6.41 -0.53
N GLN A 54 -7.85 -7.02 0.63
CA GLN A 54 -6.52 -7.29 1.14
C GLN A 54 -5.72 -8.21 0.21
N LYS A 55 -6.35 -9.28 -0.31
CA LYS A 55 -5.69 -10.19 -1.28
C LYS A 55 -5.36 -9.49 -2.59
N GLY A 56 -6.27 -8.66 -3.10
CA GLY A 56 -6.06 -7.88 -4.31
C GLY A 56 -4.88 -6.92 -4.16
N PHE A 57 -4.82 -6.19 -3.05
CA PHE A 57 -3.68 -5.31 -2.73
C PHE A 57 -2.35 -6.05 -2.68
N LEU A 58 -2.26 -7.15 -1.93
CA LEU A 58 -1.01 -7.91 -1.81
C LEU A 58 -0.53 -8.43 -3.17
N LYS A 59 -1.46 -8.88 -4.02
CA LYS A 59 -1.15 -9.32 -5.38
C LYS A 59 -0.71 -8.13 -6.25
N ALA A 60 -1.43 -7.02 -6.21
CA ALA A 60 -1.13 -5.82 -6.98
C ALA A 60 0.25 -5.26 -6.63
N PHE A 61 0.56 -5.13 -5.34
CA PHE A 61 1.87 -4.70 -4.87
C PHE A 61 2.98 -5.62 -5.38
N LYS A 62 2.82 -6.94 -5.20
CA LYS A 62 3.83 -7.92 -5.64
C LYS A 62 4.06 -7.88 -7.15
N ASP A 63 2.99 -7.79 -7.94
CA ASP A 63 3.11 -7.76 -9.40
C ASP A 63 3.75 -6.46 -9.89
N ASN A 64 3.40 -5.31 -9.30
CA ASN A 64 3.99 -4.02 -9.67
C ASN A 64 5.46 -3.92 -9.22
N ASP A 65 5.82 -4.43 -8.04
CA ASP A 65 7.20 -4.46 -7.56
C ASP A 65 8.09 -5.38 -8.42
N ALA A 66 7.56 -6.53 -8.85
CA ALA A 66 8.26 -7.42 -9.76
C ALA A 66 8.46 -6.81 -11.17
N LYS A 67 7.50 -6.02 -11.66
CA LYS A 67 7.56 -5.35 -12.97
C LYS A 67 8.43 -4.09 -12.95
N MET A 68 8.32 -3.31 -11.88
CA MET A 68 8.90 -1.97 -11.73
C MET A 68 9.39 -1.80 -10.28
N PRO A 69 10.55 -2.39 -9.94
CA PRO A 69 11.05 -2.37 -8.56
C PRO A 69 11.40 -0.95 -8.09
N SER A 70 11.51 -0.79 -6.76
CA SER A 70 11.88 0.50 -6.16
C SER A 70 10.95 1.65 -6.59
N TYR A 71 9.65 1.37 -6.64
CA TYR A 71 8.60 2.34 -6.98
C TYR A 71 8.75 2.95 -8.39
N GLY A 72 9.40 2.24 -9.33
CA GLY A 72 9.55 2.73 -10.70
C GLY A 72 10.74 3.67 -10.93
N LEU A 73 11.64 3.83 -9.96
CA LEU A 73 12.77 4.78 -9.99
C LEU A 73 13.60 4.73 -11.28
N ASN A 74 13.81 3.54 -11.85
CA ASN A 74 14.63 3.35 -13.05
C ASN A 74 13.80 2.96 -14.28
N GLN A 75 12.48 3.11 -14.20
CA GLN A 75 11.53 2.65 -15.21
C GLN A 75 10.78 3.80 -15.89
N GLY A 76 11.19 5.04 -15.65
CA GLY A 76 10.65 6.23 -16.31
C GLY A 76 9.27 6.65 -15.82
N ILE A 77 8.88 6.22 -14.62
CA ILE A 77 7.66 6.65 -13.94
C ILE A 77 8.00 7.22 -12.56
N THR A 78 7.10 8.04 -12.04
CA THR A 78 7.15 8.53 -10.66
C THR A 78 6.65 7.46 -9.68
N ASP A 79 7.05 7.57 -8.42
CA ASP A 79 6.50 6.79 -7.31
C ASP A 79 4.97 6.97 -7.17
N TYR A 80 4.49 8.19 -7.47
CA TYR A 80 3.06 8.49 -7.57
C TYR A 80 2.35 7.62 -8.62
N GLU A 81 2.90 7.54 -9.83
CA GLU A 81 2.34 6.70 -10.91
C GLU A 81 2.43 5.21 -10.55
N TRP A 82 3.52 4.80 -9.92
CA TRP A 82 3.68 3.42 -9.45
C TRP A 82 2.59 3.04 -8.46
N TRP A 83 2.36 3.85 -7.44
CA TRP A 83 1.31 3.57 -6.46
C TRP A 83 -0.10 3.71 -7.03
N ARG A 84 -0.31 4.61 -8.00
CA ARG A 84 -1.57 4.70 -8.76
C ARG A 84 -1.87 3.38 -9.46
N ASN A 85 -0.86 2.74 -10.06
CA ASN A 85 -1.03 1.42 -10.69
C ASN A 85 -1.34 0.35 -9.66
N VAL A 86 -0.63 0.32 -8.52
CA VAL A 86 -0.93 -0.64 -7.43
C VAL A 86 -2.36 -0.50 -6.94
N ILE A 87 -2.87 0.70 -6.71
CA ILE A 87 -4.25 0.91 -6.25
C ILE A 87 -5.26 0.46 -7.30
N LYS A 88 -5.06 0.82 -8.57
CA LYS A 88 -5.93 0.39 -9.67
C LYS A 88 -5.97 -1.14 -9.77
N ASP A 89 -4.81 -1.78 -9.74
CA ASP A 89 -4.69 -3.23 -9.81
C ASP A 89 -5.29 -3.90 -8.56
N SER A 90 -5.19 -3.27 -7.39
CA SER A 90 -5.80 -3.78 -6.15
C SER A 90 -7.30 -3.96 -6.32
N TYR A 91 -8.00 -2.92 -6.78
CA TYR A 91 -9.44 -2.98 -7.05
C TYR A 91 -9.78 -4.02 -8.12
N THR A 92 -9.03 -4.03 -9.22
CA THR A 92 -9.22 -4.98 -10.33
C THR A 92 -9.08 -6.43 -9.84
N TYR A 93 -8.03 -6.73 -9.09
CA TYR A 93 -7.77 -8.07 -8.54
C TYR A 93 -8.74 -8.48 -7.44
N SER A 94 -9.37 -7.52 -6.78
CA SER A 94 -10.44 -7.77 -5.80
C SER A 94 -11.82 -7.95 -6.43
N GLY A 95 -11.95 -7.78 -7.75
CA GLY A 95 -13.18 -7.96 -8.49
C GLY A 95 -14.00 -6.68 -8.70
N VAL A 96 -13.42 -5.50 -8.47
CA VAL A 96 -14.03 -4.21 -8.82
C VAL A 96 -13.55 -3.81 -10.23
N ASP A 97 -14.47 -3.42 -11.11
CA ASP A 97 -14.08 -2.95 -12.44
C ASP A 97 -13.46 -1.54 -12.35
N ALA A 98 -12.12 -1.50 -12.35
CA ALA A 98 -11.34 -0.27 -12.36
C ALA A 98 -10.89 0.17 -13.77
N ASN A 99 -11.45 -0.44 -14.84
CA ASN A 99 -11.08 -0.14 -16.23
C ASN A 99 -11.95 0.96 -16.88
N GLY A 100 -12.97 1.47 -16.19
CA GLY A 100 -13.73 2.63 -16.64
C GLY A 100 -13.00 3.95 -16.37
N ASN A 101 -13.05 4.89 -17.33
CA ASN A 101 -12.48 6.25 -17.24
C ASN A 101 -13.00 7.11 -16.06
N ASN A 102 -13.95 6.61 -15.26
CA ASN A 102 -14.53 7.24 -14.08
C ASN A 102 -14.16 6.54 -12.75
N CYS A 103 -13.30 5.51 -12.76
CA CYS A 103 -13.07 4.67 -11.59
C CYS A 103 -11.81 5.08 -10.79
N LEU A 104 -12.05 5.82 -9.70
CA LEU A 104 -11.38 5.75 -8.40
C LEU A 104 -9.91 6.13 -8.22
N ALA A 105 -9.03 5.93 -9.21
CA ALA A 105 -7.60 6.17 -9.03
C ALA A 105 -7.23 7.67 -8.87
N TYR A 106 -8.06 8.58 -9.40
CA TYR A 106 -7.81 10.03 -9.32
C TYR A 106 -8.14 10.65 -7.95
N ASN A 107 -8.96 10.01 -7.11
CA ASN A 107 -9.43 10.59 -5.85
C ASN A 107 -8.90 9.92 -4.57
N ILE A 108 -8.26 8.75 -4.64
CA ILE A 108 -7.79 8.05 -3.44
C ILE A 108 -6.52 8.67 -2.85
N PHE A 109 -5.64 9.24 -3.67
CA PHE A 109 -4.46 9.96 -3.15
C PHE A 109 -4.76 11.34 -2.56
N ASN A 110 -5.93 11.92 -2.83
CA ASN A 110 -6.31 13.21 -2.26
C ASN A 110 -6.97 13.08 -0.86
N ILE A 111 -6.99 11.87 -0.29
CA ILE A 111 -7.63 11.57 1.00
C ILE A 111 -6.59 11.12 2.06
N VAL A 112 -5.32 10.95 1.67
CA VAL A 112 -4.23 10.66 2.61
C VAL A 112 -3.38 11.89 2.85
#